data_AF-A0A7X8MED1-F1
#
_entry.id   AF-A0A7X8MED1-F1
#
_cell.length_a   1.000
_cell.length_b   1.000
_cell.length_c   1.000
_cell.angle_alpha   90.00
_cell.angle_beta   90.00
_cell.angle_gamma   90.00
#
_symmetry.space_group_name_H-M   'P 1'
#
loop_
_entity.id
_entity.type
_entity.pdbx_description
1 polymer ?
#
loop_
_entity_poly.entity_id
_entity_poly.type
_entity_poly.pdbx_seq_one_letter_code
_entity_poly.pdbx_strand_id
1 'polypeptide(L)'
;MSDIRLFARFGAFEHGKQLYEDGRVTISRITPLQFEANVLTGAGSFQVRVAQAATALQAECSCKSNYYHHCEHIVAALLAGRAYYSAQRPTAERRDNKSSWQAFLDNLSKASGALRSNHRRSPRQWQIVYQLYLRPTSWTIVPYKVYLKKDGRMGRLLPLNSHDQDLSDAKFSPSDPIAIAYLLQKTRWDYNIRLEGYGYSRNQWDSFTFAGSSGRLFELLQESPLFLSADGDLGKPIRFAERPRRIEFRFEQRGRSCHFLPYLLSDTSEQALTPPFYILSENPIWILLDTLLMRIDNLNQADLLLPFSRGLRELVVPQKELPHFIDGIFKQNCAGDALQLPEPYTVQPVTQFSKKRITLKEKADQLELVLSFFYQDREILYSEEADQICRVADDGALVLKIARDRRQEQAAWQALLDTGLKHRPHNSLLLDEKKVIPWLFHSLPALTAEGFEVYGQEKLKRYKIRTSTPTVRLSVATEIDWFDLNLQVEFDGVPLPLKELKRALSR
;
A
#
# COMPACT_ATOMS: atom_id res chain seq x y z
N MET A 1 -1.27 -7.05 17.44
CA MET A 1 -1.07 -6.48 16.10
C MET A 1 -1.23 -4.95 16.11
N SER A 2 -1.90 -4.37 17.11
CA SER A 2 -2.28 -2.95 17.21
C SER A 2 -1.16 -1.96 17.54
N ASP A 3 -0.12 -2.33 18.30
CA ASP A 3 0.91 -1.37 18.77
C ASP A 3 2.10 -1.13 17.82
N ILE A 4 2.40 -2.05 16.89
CA ILE A 4 3.63 -1.96 16.09
C ILE A 4 3.49 -0.94 14.95
N ARG A 5 2.25 -0.65 14.51
CA ARG A 5 1.96 0.33 13.45
C ARG A 5 2.19 1.78 13.87
N LEU A 6 2.28 2.05 15.18
CA LEU A 6 2.65 3.37 15.73
C LEU A 6 4.13 3.75 15.44
N PHE A 7 4.94 2.81 14.97
CA PHE A 7 6.37 3.01 14.75
C PHE A 7 6.80 3.06 13.28
N ALA A 8 5.90 3.26 12.31
CA ALA A 8 6.26 3.18 10.88
C ALA A 8 5.70 4.36 10.05
N ARG A 9 6.53 4.94 9.17
CA ARG A 9 6.06 5.76 8.04
C ARG A 9 5.52 4.87 6.91
N PHE A 10 4.73 5.45 5.99
CA PHE A 10 4.17 4.74 4.81
C PHE A 10 5.22 3.85 4.11
N GLY A 11 4.89 2.57 3.92
CA GLY A 11 5.75 1.56 3.29
C GLY A 11 6.68 0.79 4.24
N ALA A 12 7.17 1.41 5.33
CA ALA A 12 8.10 0.77 6.27
C ALA A 12 7.47 -0.38 7.07
N PHE A 13 6.17 -0.32 7.32
CA PHE A 13 5.46 -1.40 7.99
C PHE A 13 5.38 -2.67 7.14
N GLU A 14 4.99 -2.54 5.87
CA GLU A 14 4.88 -3.70 4.97
C GLU A 14 6.26 -4.28 4.64
N HIS A 15 7.27 -3.45 4.39
CA HIS A 15 8.65 -3.93 4.24
C HIS A 15 9.19 -4.59 5.51
N GLY A 16 8.93 -4.01 6.69
CA GLY A 16 9.35 -4.61 7.96
C GLY A 16 8.62 -5.92 8.28
N LYS A 17 7.34 -6.01 7.90
CA LYS A 17 6.55 -7.25 7.99
C LYS A 17 7.12 -8.31 7.05
N GLN A 18 7.44 -7.93 5.82
CA GLN A 18 8.06 -8.83 4.84
C GLN A 18 9.43 -9.33 5.31
N LEU A 19 10.29 -8.45 5.85
CA LEU A 19 11.58 -8.87 6.43
C LEU A 19 11.42 -9.88 7.58
N TYR A 20 10.38 -9.73 8.40
CA TYR A 20 10.05 -10.70 9.44
C TYR A 20 9.52 -12.03 8.86
N GLU A 21 8.60 -11.97 7.90
CA GLU A 21 8.01 -13.14 7.24
C GLU A 21 9.06 -13.93 6.43
N ASP A 22 10.04 -13.25 5.84
CA ASP A 22 11.18 -13.81 5.11
C ASP A 22 12.27 -14.38 6.04
N GLY A 23 12.05 -14.37 7.37
CA GLY A 23 12.99 -14.91 8.35
C GLY A 23 14.30 -14.12 8.45
N ARG A 24 14.30 -12.84 8.08
CA ARG A 24 15.51 -11.98 8.06
C ARG A 24 15.84 -11.35 9.41
N VAL A 25 15.19 -11.78 10.49
CA VAL A 25 15.36 -11.21 11.83
C VAL A 25 15.91 -12.26 12.77
N THR A 26 17.02 -11.95 13.45
CA THR A 26 17.63 -12.80 14.47
C THR A 26 17.70 -12.06 15.79
N ILE A 27 17.06 -12.57 16.85
CA ILE A 27 17.12 -11.99 18.19
C ILE A 27 18.47 -12.40 18.82
N SER A 28 19.30 -11.42 19.17
CA SER A 28 20.62 -11.64 19.76
C SER A 28 20.61 -11.64 21.28
N ARG A 29 19.72 -10.85 21.90
CA ARG A 29 19.59 -10.76 23.36
C ARG A 29 18.14 -10.50 23.75
N ILE A 30 17.65 -11.12 24.82
CA ILE A 30 16.27 -10.95 25.27
C ILE A 30 16.14 -11.03 26.79
N THR A 31 15.39 -10.11 27.37
CA THR A 31 14.97 -10.08 28.77
C THR A 31 13.51 -9.64 28.86
N PRO A 32 12.81 -9.78 29.99
CA PRO A 32 11.40 -9.34 30.10
C PRO A 32 11.12 -7.87 29.77
N LEU A 33 12.15 -7.01 29.81
CA LEU A 33 12.03 -5.56 29.63
C LEU A 33 12.81 -5.03 28.42
N GLN A 34 13.64 -5.84 27.74
CA GLN A 34 14.40 -5.39 26.57
C GLN A 34 14.76 -6.55 25.65
N PHE A 35 14.87 -6.30 24.36
CA PHE A 35 15.48 -7.23 23.43
C PHE A 35 16.31 -6.52 22.37
N GLU A 36 17.29 -7.23 21.83
CA GLU A 36 18.13 -6.80 20.72
C GLU A 36 17.95 -7.80 19.56
N ALA A 37 17.85 -7.27 18.35
CA ALA A 37 17.68 -8.05 17.14
C ALA A 37 18.56 -7.52 16.02
N ASN A 38 19.10 -8.43 15.22
CA ASN A 38 19.77 -8.15 13.97
C ASN A 38 18.80 -8.38 12.82
N VAL A 39 18.62 -7.38 11.96
CA VAL A 39 17.75 -7.43 10.79
C VAL A 39 18.61 -7.38 9.53
N LEU A 40 18.51 -8.40 8.69
CA LEU A 40 19.28 -8.51 7.46
C LEU A 40 18.47 -7.97 6.27
N THR A 41 19.02 -7.01 5.54
CA THR A 41 18.44 -6.52 4.28
C THR A 41 19.45 -6.58 3.15
N GLY A 42 19.01 -6.31 1.92
CA GLY A 42 19.91 -6.21 0.76
C GLY A 42 20.99 -5.12 0.90
N ALA A 43 20.81 -4.17 1.83
CA ALA A 43 21.75 -3.08 2.10
C ALA A 43 22.73 -3.39 3.26
N GLY A 44 22.56 -4.50 3.99
CA GLY A 44 23.42 -4.88 5.11
C GLY A 44 22.65 -5.40 6.33
N SER A 45 23.36 -5.62 7.44
CA SER A 45 22.77 -6.01 8.72
C SER A 45 22.61 -4.80 9.64
N PHE A 46 21.43 -4.63 10.19
CA PHE A 46 21.07 -3.52 11.07
C PHE A 46 20.71 -4.04 12.46
N GLN A 47 21.34 -3.47 13.49
CA GLN A 47 21.08 -3.82 14.87
C GLN A 47 19.97 -2.93 15.42
N VAL A 48 18.96 -3.56 15.99
CA VAL A 48 17.81 -2.92 16.62
C VAL A 48 17.79 -3.27 18.10
N ARG A 49 17.66 -2.26 18.95
CA ARG A 49 17.45 -2.41 20.39
C ARG A 49 16.09 -1.88 20.77
N VAL A 50 15.30 -2.67 21.49
CA VAL A 50 14.00 -2.27 22.01
C VAL A 50 13.99 -2.46 23.52
N ALA A 51 13.65 -1.42 24.27
CA ALA A 51 13.57 -1.44 25.72
C ALA A 51 12.26 -0.81 26.22
N GLN A 52 11.69 -1.38 27.27
CA GLN A 52 10.55 -0.81 27.97
C GLN A 52 11.05 0.27 28.94
N ALA A 53 10.71 1.53 28.65
CA ALA A 53 10.86 2.63 29.58
C ALA A 53 9.62 2.75 30.49
N ALA A 54 9.69 3.58 31.53
CA ALA A 54 8.65 3.71 32.55
C ALA A 54 7.24 4.02 32.00
N THR A 55 7.14 4.63 30.81
CA THR A 55 5.88 5.06 30.20
C THR A 55 5.71 4.67 28.72
N ALA A 56 6.71 4.08 28.07
CA ALA A 56 6.65 3.72 26.64
C ALA A 56 7.73 2.68 26.24
N LEU A 57 7.54 2.04 25.09
CA LEU A 57 8.59 1.27 24.42
C LEU A 57 9.50 2.20 23.63
N GLN A 58 10.80 2.16 23.91
CA GLN A 58 11.83 2.86 23.16
C GLN A 58 12.53 1.89 22.21
N ALA A 59 12.69 2.30 20.94
CA ALA A 59 13.35 1.52 19.91
C ALA A 59 14.43 2.35 19.21
N GLU A 60 15.62 1.76 19.09
CA GLU A 60 16.80 2.34 18.46
C GLU A 60 17.30 1.40 17.36
N CYS A 61 17.76 1.94 16.24
CA CYS A 61 18.28 1.16 15.12
C CYS A 61 19.58 1.76 14.57
N SER A 62 20.52 0.92 14.17
CA SER A 62 21.84 1.33 13.64
C SER A 62 21.84 1.87 12.21
N CYS A 63 20.67 2.01 11.56
CA CYS A 63 20.59 2.50 10.18
C CYS A 63 20.87 4.01 10.08
N LYS A 64 21.64 4.44 9.06
CA LYS A 64 21.98 5.86 8.80
C LYS A 64 20.78 6.77 8.48
N SER A 65 19.58 6.20 8.28
CA SER A 65 18.31 6.90 8.11
C SER A 65 17.80 7.51 9.43
N ASN A 66 18.67 8.15 10.20
CA ASN A 66 18.38 8.62 11.56
C ASN A 66 17.58 9.94 11.58
N TYR A 67 16.62 10.06 10.69
CA TYR A 67 15.54 11.03 10.77
C TYR A 67 14.28 10.24 11.19
N TYR A 68 14.05 10.19 12.51
CA TYR A 68 12.86 9.67 13.21
C TYR A 68 12.79 8.13 13.33
N HIS A 69 12.57 7.66 14.55
CA HIS A 69 12.60 6.28 15.08
C HIS A 69 11.63 5.28 14.41
N HIS A 70 11.56 5.23 13.08
CA HIS A 70 10.47 4.60 12.33
C HIS A 70 10.90 3.84 11.07
N CYS A 71 11.98 3.05 11.15
CA CYS A 71 12.46 2.24 10.02
C CYS A 71 11.86 0.83 9.98
N GLU A 72 11.90 0.22 8.80
CA GLU A 72 11.46 -1.16 8.53
C GLU A 72 12.16 -2.19 9.43
N HIS A 73 13.41 -1.93 9.83
CA HIS A 73 14.16 -2.78 10.74
C HIS A 73 13.54 -2.83 12.14
N ILE A 74 13.07 -1.68 12.66
CA ILE A 74 12.42 -1.62 13.98
C ILE A 74 11.11 -2.42 13.96
N VAL A 75 10.34 -2.31 12.88
CA VAL A 75 9.10 -3.08 12.69
C VAL A 75 9.40 -4.59 12.67
N ALA A 76 10.38 -5.02 11.88
CA ALA A 76 10.77 -6.42 11.77
C ALA A 76 11.23 -7.00 13.12
N ALA A 77 12.04 -6.24 13.87
CA ALA A 77 12.50 -6.59 15.20
C ALA A 77 11.34 -6.70 16.22
N LEU A 78 10.39 -5.76 16.20
CA LEU A 78 9.21 -5.79 17.07
C LEU A 78 8.30 -7.00 16.80
N LEU A 79 8.14 -7.39 15.53
CA LEU A 79 7.38 -8.58 15.16
C LEU A 79 8.06 -9.87 15.66
N ALA A 80 9.37 -9.97 15.49
CA ALA A 80 10.16 -11.09 16.01
C ALA A 80 10.11 -11.17 17.54
N GLY A 81 10.32 -10.04 18.23
CA GLY A 81 10.23 -9.98 19.69
C GLY A 81 8.87 -10.43 20.21
N ARG A 82 7.78 -9.97 19.57
CA ARG A 82 6.42 -10.39 19.92
C ARG A 82 6.22 -11.89 19.74
N ALA A 83 6.66 -12.45 18.62
CA ALA A 83 6.55 -13.89 18.35
C ALA A 83 7.27 -14.69 19.44
N TYR A 84 8.49 -14.28 19.79
CA TYR A 84 9.28 -14.90 20.84
C TYR A 84 8.58 -14.87 22.22
N TYR A 85 8.12 -13.69 22.67
CA TYR A 85 7.41 -13.58 23.96
C TYR A 85 6.08 -14.32 23.95
N SER A 86 5.41 -14.44 22.81
CA SER A 86 4.16 -15.19 22.68
C SER A 86 4.38 -16.71 22.74
N ALA A 87 5.49 -17.21 22.19
CA ALA A 87 5.85 -18.62 22.21
C ALA A 87 6.30 -19.10 23.59
N GLN A 88 6.79 -18.20 24.45
CA GLN A 88 7.28 -18.53 25.79
C GLN A 88 6.28 -18.28 26.93
N ARG A 89 5.01 -17.93 26.66
CA ARG A 89 4.00 -17.78 27.71
C ARG A 89 3.76 -19.13 28.43
N PRO A 90 4.16 -19.30 29.69
CA PRO A 90 3.64 -20.40 30.49
C PRO A 90 2.19 -20.06 30.85
N THR A 91 1.33 -21.06 30.90
CA THR A 91 0.02 -20.96 31.58
C THR A 91 0.21 -20.32 32.95
N ALA A 92 -0.58 -19.29 33.23
CA ALA A 92 -0.37 -18.39 34.36
C ALA A 92 -0.39 -19.13 35.71
N GLU A 93 0.79 -19.47 36.22
CA GLU A 93 1.01 -19.68 37.65
C GLU A 93 1.58 -18.38 38.24
N ARG A 94 0.84 -17.85 39.21
CA ARG A 94 1.21 -16.70 40.03
C ARG A 94 2.55 -17.01 40.71
N ARG A 95 3.64 -16.35 40.29
CA ARG A 95 4.94 -16.47 40.94
C ARG A 95 5.28 -15.24 41.78
N ASP A 96 5.56 -15.53 43.04
CA ASP A 96 6.05 -14.61 44.06
C ASP A 96 7.37 -13.96 43.64
N ASN A 97 7.40 -12.64 43.75
CA ASN A 97 8.58 -11.84 43.51
C ASN A 97 9.43 -11.84 44.79
N LYS A 98 10.59 -12.52 44.80
CA LYS A 98 11.56 -12.38 45.89
C LYS A 98 12.27 -11.03 45.77
N SER A 99 11.64 -9.98 46.28
CA SER A 99 12.32 -8.73 46.64
C SER A 99 12.99 -8.90 48.01
N SER A 100 14.24 -8.43 48.14
CA SER A 100 14.93 -8.43 49.44
C SER A 100 14.19 -7.55 50.44
N TRP A 101 14.22 -7.93 51.72
CA TRP A 101 13.53 -7.20 52.79
C TRP A 101 14.03 -5.76 52.94
N GLN A 102 15.28 -5.48 52.54
CA GLN A 102 15.83 -4.12 52.50
C GLN A 102 15.15 -3.26 51.42
N ALA A 103 14.90 -3.81 50.23
CA ALA A 103 14.13 -3.13 49.18
C ALA A 103 12.65 -2.96 49.54
N PHE A 104 12.10 -3.83 50.40
CA PHE A 104 10.76 -3.68 50.94
C PHE A 104 10.66 -2.51 51.93
N LEU A 105 11.64 -2.32 52.82
CA LEU A 105 11.66 -1.23 53.79
C LEU A 105 11.95 0.14 53.15
N ASP A 106 12.87 0.21 52.19
CA ASP A 106 13.14 1.45 51.44
C ASP A 106 11.95 1.89 50.57
N ASN A 107 11.15 0.93 50.10
CA ASN A 107 9.91 1.22 49.40
C ASN A 107 8.75 1.51 50.35
N LEU A 108 8.77 1.02 51.60
CA LEU A 108 7.76 1.34 52.62
C LEU A 108 7.87 2.80 53.08
N SER A 109 9.08 3.35 53.23
CA SER A 109 9.28 4.76 53.59
C SER A 109 8.86 5.71 52.46
N LYS A 110 9.09 5.31 51.19
CA LYS A 110 8.63 6.06 50.00
C LYS A 110 7.12 5.92 49.75
N ALA A 111 6.55 4.74 49.96
CA ALA A 111 5.12 4.49 49.79
C ALA A 111 4.28 5.09 50.93
N SER A 112 4.79 5.11 52.17
CA SER A 112 4.08 5.73 53.30
C SER A 112 4.11 7.27 53.27
N GLY A 113 5.11 7.89 52.63
CA GLY A 113 5.14 9.33 52.38
C GLY A 113 4.11 9.84 51.37
N ALA A 114 3.68 9.00 50.41
CA ALA A 114 2.67 9.35 49.40
C ALA A 114 1.22 9.03 49.82
N LEU A 115 1.03 8.35 50.96
CA LEU A 115 -0.29 7.94 51.49
C LEU A 115 -0.81 8.87 52.59
N ARG A 116 -0.56 10.17 52.46
CA ARG A 116 -1.32 11.21 53.18
C ARG A 116 -1.88 12.27 52.25
N SER A 117 -2.79 11.84 51.37
CA SER A 117 -4.00 12.61 51.10
C SER A 117 -5.12 11.66 50.67
N ASN A 118 -6.00 11.34 51.62
CA ASN A 118 -7.28 10.70 51.35
C ASN A 118 -8.17 11.69 50.56
N HIS A 119 -8.13 11.63 49.23
CA HIS A 119 -9.25 12.07 48.42
C HIS A 119 -9.97 10.84 47.86
N ARG A 120 -11.19 10.61 48.40
CA ARG A 120 -12.22 9.76 47.82
C ARG A 120 -12.22 9.93 46.29
N ARG A 121 -11.96 8.85 45.55
CA ARG A 121 -12.11 8.83 44.08
C ARG A 121 -13.56 9.21 43.74
N SER A 122 -13.76 10.44 43.28
CA SER A 122 -15.02 10.93 42.77
C SER A 122 -15.42 10.12 41.52
N PRO A 123 -16.73 10.02 41.20
CA PRO A 123 -17.19 9.37 39.97
C PRO A 123 -16.46 9.98 38.76
N ARG A 124 -16.06 9.16 37.77
CA ARG A 124 -15.41 9.64 36.53
C ARG A 124 -16.29 10.71 35.88
N GLN A 125 -15.87 11.97 36.05
CA GLN A 125 -16.62 13.17 35.69
C GLN A 125 -16.37 13.61 34.24
N TRP A 126 -15.42 12.99 33.54
CA TRP A 126 -15.05 13.35 32.17
C TRP A 126 -15.31 12.20 31.20
N GLN A 127 -15.59 12.53 29.94
CA GLN A 127 -15.68 11.59 28.82
C GLN A 127 -14.86 12.12 27.65
N ILE A 128 -14.20 11.21 26.94
CA ILE A 128 -13.52 11.53 25.69
C ILE A 128 -14.54 11.58 24.56
N VAL A 129 -14.48 12.66 23.79
CA VAL A 129 -15.29 12.88 22.59
C VAL A 129 -14.39 13.47 21.49
N TYR A 130 -14.83 13.37 20.26
CA TYR A 130 -14.11 13.89 19.10
C TYR A 130 -14.97 14.91 18.37
N GLN A 131 -14.39 16.04 17.99
CA GLN A 131 -15.04 17.04 17.14
C GLN A 131 -14.40 17.05 15.76
N LEU A 132 -15.22 16.87 14.73
CA LEU A 132 -14.86 16.96 13.32
C LEU A 132 -15.20 18.36 12.80
N TYR A 133 -14.19 19.05 12.29
CA TYR A 133 -14.29 20.37 11.66
C TYR A 133 -14.13 20.21 10.15
N LEU A 134 -15.13 20.66 9.39
CA LEU A 134 -15.03 20.70 7.94
C LEU A 134 -14.55 22.09 7.50
N ARG A 135 -13.55 22.14 6.63
CA ARG A 135 -13.03 23.34 5.99
C ARG A 135 -13.24 23.22 4.47
N PRO A 136 -13.12 24.30 3.67
CA PRO A 136 -13.36 24.23 2.23
C PRO A 136 -12.50 23.20 1.48
N THR A 137 -11.26 22.96 1.93
CA THR A 137 -10.29 22.10 1.25
C THR A 137 -9.77 20.95 2.11
N SER A 138 -10.20 20.87 3.36
CA SER A 138 -9.67 19.92 4.34
C SER A 138 -10.66 19.70 5.47
N TRP A 139 -10.36 18.76 6.34
CA TRP A 139 -11.07 18.57 7.60
C TRP A 139 -10.08 18.35 8.73
N THR A 140 -10.50 18.59 9.95
CA THR A 140 -9.69 18.40 11.16
C THR A 140 -10.52 17.64 12.17
N ILE A 141 -9.90 16.74 12.94
CA ILE A 141 -10.56 16.07 14.04
C ILE A 141 -9.76 16.28 15.32
N VAL A 142 -10.47 16.64 16.38
CA VAL A 142 -9.87 17.05 17.64
C VAL A 142 -10.47 16.25 18.80
N PRO A 143 -9.66 15.57 19.61
CA PRO A 143 -10.13 14.93 20.82
C PRO A 143 -10.32 15.96 21.95
N TYR A 144 -11.44 15.83 22.67
CA TYR A 144 -11.81 16.66 23.82
C TYR A 144 -12.14 15.80 25.04
N LYS A 145 -11.83 16.31 26.23
CA LYS A 145 -12.50 15.91 27.47
C LYS A 145 -13.77 16.73 27.62
N VAL A 146 -14.92 16.08 27.77
CA VAL A 146 -16.20 16.72 28.08
C VAL A 146 -16.66 16.37 29.48
N TYR A 147 -17.08 17.39 30.24
CA TYR A 147 -17.58 17.19 31.60
C TYR A 147 -18.98 16.57 31.56
N LEU A 148 -19.16 15.45 32.25
CA LEU A 148 -20.46 14.80 32.45
C LEU A 148 -21.16 15.40 33.67
N LYS A 149 -22.27 16.11 33.42
CA LYS A 149 -23.16 16.59 34.48
C LYS A 149 -23.90 15.41 35.12
N LYS A 150 -24.45 15.64 36.32
CA LYS A 150 -25.19 14.61 37.09
C LYS A 150 -26.45 14.10 36.37
N ASP A 151 -27.00 14.91 35.47
CA ASP A 151 -28.16 14.60 34.62
C ASP A 151 -27.77 13.84 33.32
N GLY A 152 -26.48 13.49 33.16
CA GLY A 152 -25.95 12.83 31.96
C GLY A 152 -25.67 13.77 30.78
N ARG A 153 -25.98 15.07 30.90
CA ARG A 153 -25.70 16.04 29.84
C ARG A 153 -24.20 16.36 29.77
N MET A 154 -23.73 16.58 28.56
CA MET A 154 -22.38 17.03 28.29
C MET A 154 -22.27 18.53 28.58
N GLY A 155 -21.24 18.90 29.34
CA GLY A 155 -20.97 20.25 29.80
C GLY A 155 -19.74 20.84 29.12
N ARG A 156 -18.82 21.38 29.92
CA ARG A 156 -17.63 22.07 29.41
C ARG A 156 -16.74 21.12 28.60
N LEU A 157 -16.31 21.60 27.43
CA LEU A 157 -15.30 21.00 26.58
C LEU A 157 -13.89 21.51 26.96
N LEU A 158 -12.93 20.60 27.02
CA LEU A 158 -11.51 20.88 27.19
C LEU A 158 -10.73 20.13 26.10
N PRO A 159 -10.00 20.81 25.20
CA PRO A 159 -9.19 20.14 24.19
C PRO A 159 -8.07 19.35 24.88
N LEU A 160 -7.85 18.11 24.43
CA LEU A 160 -6.72 17.31 24.91
C LEU A 160 -5.41 17.85 24.32
N ASN A 161 -4.39 18.00 25.15
CA ASN A 161 -3.07 18.43 24.69
C ASN A 161 -2.01 17.35 24.96
N SER A 162 -0.81 17.55 24.42
CA SER A 162 0.30 16.59 24.52
C SER A 162 0.87 16.39 25.94
N HIS A 163 0.43 17.18 26.92
CA HIS A 163 0.78 17.08 28.33
C HIS A 163 -0.29 16.32 29.16
N ASP A 164 -1.47 16.09 28.61
CA ASP A 164 -2.53 15.29 29.23
C ASP A 164 -2.22 13.79 29.07
N GLN A 165 -1.18 13.32 29.78
CA GLN A 165 -0.70 11.94 29.71
C GLN A 165 -1.54 10.97 30.56
N ASP A 166 -2.35 11.50 31.49
CA ASP A 166 -3.23 10.71 32.35
C ASP A 166 -4.71 10.93 31.96
N LEU A 167 -5.33 9.86 31.47
CA LEU A 167 -6.75 9.78 31.14
C LEU A 167 -7.55 8.99 32.20
N SER A 168 -6.95 8.68 33.36
CA SER A 168 -7.59 7.87 34.41
C SER A 168 -8.88 8.49 34.98
N ASP A 169 -9.04 9.81 34.83
CA ASP A 169 -10.20 10.60 35.22
C ASP A 169 -11.33 10.64 34.18
N ALA A 170 -11.08 10.13 32.97
CA ALA A 170 -12.00 10.15 31.84
C ALA A 170 -12.54 8.75 31.48
N LYS A 171 -13.78 8.73 30.97
CA LYS A 171 -14.34 7.58 30.26
C LYS A 171 -13.93 7.65 28.79
N PHE A 172 -13.43 6.56 28.22
CA PHE A 172 -12.99 6.49 26.84
C PHE A 172 -13.24 5.08 26.29
N SER A 173 -13.39 4.97 24.98
CA SER A 173 -13.57 3.71 24.26
C SER A 173 -12.23 2.97 24.12
N PRO A 174 -12.21 1.63 23.98
CA PRO A 174 -10.96 0.85 23.99
C PRO A 174 -9.89 1.33 22.99
N SER A 175 -10.30 1.87 21.85
CA SER A 175 -9.43 2.37 20.78
C SER A 175 -9.03 3.84 20.93
N ASP A 176 -9.64 4.60 21.84
CA ASP A 176 -9.39 6.03 22.03
C ASP A 176 -7.91 6.35 22.34
N PRO A 177 -7.18 5.61 23.20
CA PRO A 177 -5.76 5.88 23.44
C PRO A 177 -4.93 5.82 22.15
N ILE A 178 -5.26 4.89 21.25
CA ILE A 178 -4.57 4.73 19.96
C ILE A 178 -4.92 5.89 19.02
N ALA A 179 -6.20 6.25 18.93
CA ALA A 179 -6.65 7.36 18.10
C ALA A 179 -6.08 8.71 18.59
N ILE A 180 -6.06 8.93 19.91
CA ILE A 180 -5.45 10.12 20.54
C ILE A 180 -3.95 10.15 20.26
N ALA A 181 -3.23 9.04 20.45
CA ALA A 181 -1.80 8.97 20.16
C ALA A 181 -1.50 9.30 18.69
N TYR A 182 -2.27 8.76 17.76
CA TYR A 182 -2.16 9.05 16.33
C TYR A 182 -2.36 10.55 16.04
N LEU A 183 -3.38 11.18 16.63
CA LEU A 183 -3.67 12.61 16.44
C LEU A 183 -2.64 13.52 17.11
N LEU A 184 -2.14 13.16 18.29
CA LEU A 184 -1.13 13.95 19.01
C LEU A 184 0.27 13.83 18.38
N GLN A 185 0.61 12.71 17.76
CA GLN A 185 1.88 12.58 17.01
C GLN A 185 1.92 13.53 15.80
N LYS A 186 0.78 13.66 15.09
CA LYS A 186 0.58 14.64 14.01
C LYS A 186 0.86 16.09 14.50
N THR A 187 0.33 16.47 15.66
CA THR A 187 0.55 17.82 16.25
C THR A 187 1.98 18.14 16.68
N ARG A 188 2.90 17.16 16.77
CA ARG A 188 4.25 17.38 17.33
C ARG A 188 5.29 17.93 16.34
N TRP A 189 4.92 18.24 15.09
CA TRP A 189 5.90 18.67 14.09
C TRP A 189 6.10 20.19 13.90
N ASP A 190 5.19 21.06 14.36
CA ASP A 190 5.37 22.52 14.17
C ASP A 190 6.05 23.26 15.34
N TYR A 191 6.60 22.55 16.33
CA TYR A 191 7.34 23.19 17.43
C TYR A 191 8.81 23.54 17.12
N ASN A 192 9.19 23.60 15.85
CA ASN A 192 10.53 24.02 15.42
C ASN A 192 10.54 24.98 14.21
N ILE A 193 9.56 25.88 14.11
CA ILE A 193 9.79 27.18 13.48
C ILE A 193 9.98 28.19 14.61
N ARG A 194 11.24 28.57 14.84
CA ARG A 194 11.59 29.76 15.62
C ARG A 194 10.82 30.95 15.06
N LEU A 195 9.89 31.51 15.84
CA LEU A 195 9.55 32.92 15.80
C LEU A 195 9.26 33.38 17.23
N GLU A 196 10.22 34.12 17.77
CA GLU A 196 9.99 35.09 18.83
C GLU A 196 8.81 36.00 18.41
N GLY A 197 7.87 36.24 19.33
CA GLY A 197 6.85 37.26 19.14
C GLY A 197 5.46 36.85 19.63
N TYR A 198 5.15 37.23 20.86
CA TYR A 198 3.82 37.59 21.37
C TYR A 198 2.60 36.73 20.96
N GLY A 199 2.11 35.96 21.94
CA GLY A 199 0.67 35.81 22.19
C GLY A 199 -0.07 34.69 21.47
N TYR A 200 -0.74 33.86 22.26
CA TYR A 200 -1.69 32.81 21.86
C TYR A 200 -1.12 31.60 21.10
N SER A 201 -0.67 30.60 21.86
CA SER A 201 -0.49 29.23 21.38
C SER A 201 -1.86 28.66 20.95
N ARG A 202 -2.24 28.86 19.68
CA ARG A 202 -3.30 28.08 19.04
C ARG A 202 -2.79 26.65 18.91
N ASN A 203 -3.49 25.70 19.53
CA ASN A 203 -3.35 24.28 19.21
C ASN A 203 -3.69 24.09 17.72
N GLN A 204 -2.67 24.13 16.85
CA GLN A 204 -2.84 23.86 15.42
C GLN A 204 -2.92 22.35 15.26
N TRP A 205 -4.16 21.84 15.26
CA TRP A 205 -4.41 20.46 14.88
C TRP A 205 -4.23 20.33 13.37
N ASP A 206 -3.47 19.32 12.96
CA ASP A 206 -3.23 19.04 11.55
C ASP A 206 -4.53 18.88 10.76
N SER A 207 -4.56 19.44 9.56
CA SER A 207 -5.64 19.26 8.61
C SER A 207 -5.40 18.02 7.75
N PHE A 208 -6.47 17.25 7.55
CA PHE A 208 -6.53 16.13 6.63
C PHE A 208 -7.13 16.61 5.30
N THR A 209 -6.54 16.17 4.19
CA THR A 209 -7.12 16.40 2.88
C THR A 209 -8.35 15.51 2.69
N PHE A 210 -9.37 16.01 2.00
CA PHE A 210 -10.45 15.14 1.52
C PHE A 210 -9.90 14.06 0.60
N ALA A 211 -10.48 12.86 0.68
CA ALA A 211 -9.98 11.65 0.02
C ALA A 211 -8.50 11.35 0.33
N GLY A 212 -7.99 11.71 1.51
CA GLY A 212 -6.66 11.31 1.97
C GLY A 212 -6.66 9.92 2.62
N SER A 213 -5.48 9.36 2.89
CA SER A 213 -5.29 7.99 3.41
C SER A 213 -5.55 7.80 4.91
N SER A 214 -6.47 8.57 5.50
CA SER A 214 -6.78 8.58 6.95
C SER A 214 -7.94 7.67 7.36
N GLY A 215 -8.42 6.77 6.48
CA GLY A 215 -9.63 5.99 6.72
C GLY A 215 -9.57 5.03 7.90
N ARG A 216 -8.36 4.59 8.30
CA ARG A 216 -8.16 3.77 9.50
C ARG A 216 -8.49 4.51 10.80
N LEU A 217 -8.42 5.84 10.81
CA LEU A 217 -8.80 6.62 11.99
C LEU A 217 -10.28 6.41 12.32
N PHE A 218 -11.16 6.41 11.31
CA PHE A 218 -12.59 6.20 11.51
C PHE A 218 -12.95 4.78 11.94
N GLU A 219 -12.11 3.78 11.63
CA GLU A 219 -12.26 2.44 12.20
C GLU A 219 -11.97 2.41 13.70
N LEU A 220 -10.98 3.18 14.17
CA LEU A 220 -10.68 3.29 15.60
C LEU A 220 -11.78 4.04 16.36
N LEU A 221 -12.50 4.94 15.71
CA LEU A 221 -13.47 5.84 16.33
C LEU A 221 -14.92 5.32 16.31
N GLN A 222 -15.19 4.11 15.82
CA GLN A 222 -16.56 3.59 15.68
C GLN A 222 -17.33 3.53 17.01
N GLU A 223 -16.64 3.24 18.10
CA GLU A 223 -17.22 3.18 19.45
C GLU A 223 -17.08 4.51 20.19
N SER A 224 -16.49 5.53 19.56
CA SER A 224 -16.15 6.80 20.20
C SER A 224 -17.21 7.85 19.88
N PRO A 225 -17.65 8.68 20.85
CA PRO A 225 -18.56 9.77 20.57
C PRO A 225 -17.90 10.80 19.64
N LEU A 226 -18.48 10.95 18.43
CA LEU A 226 -18.00 11.86 17.40
C LEU A 226 -19.07 12.90 17.10
N PHE A 227 -18.66 14.16 16.95
CA PHE A 227 -19.57 15.27 16.69
C PHE A 227 -19.06 16.14 15.55
N LEU A 228 -19.98 16.60 14.70
CA LEU A 228 -19.70 17.61 13.69
C LEU A 228 -19.72 18.97 14.38
N SER A 229 -18.58 19.66 14.36
CA SER A 229 -18.36 20.89 15.13
C SER A 229 -19.39 21.97 14.82
N ALA A 230 -19.81 22.67 15.87
CA ALA A 230 -20.41 24.00 15.82
C ALA A 230 -19.59 24.89 16.77
N ASP A 231 -19.14 26.06 16.33
CA ASP A 231 -18.23 26.91 17.10
C ASP A 231 -18.74 27.14 18.53
N GLY A 232 -17.96 26.71 19.53
CA GLY A 232 -18.24 26.92 20.95
C GLY A 232 -19.16 25.88 21.62
N ASP A 233 -19.66 24.87 20.90
CA ASP A 233 -20.48 23.78 21.44
C ASP A 233 -20.03 22.41 20.87
N LEU A 234 -20.56 21.32 21.42
CA LEU A 234 -20.28 19.95 20.98
C LEU A 234 -20.63 19.75 19.50
N GLY A 235 -21.70 20.39 19.04
CA GLY A 235 -22.23 20.26 17.69
C GLY A 235 -23.14 19.04 17.51
N LYS A 236 -23.42 18.66 16.26
CA LYS A 236 -24.36 17.56 15.95
C LYS A 236 -23.65 16.20 16.08
N PRO A 237 -24.26 15.19 16.74
CA PRO A 237 -23.65 13.88 16.84
C PRO A 237 -23.53 13.24 15.45
N ILE A 238 -22.33 12.74 15.14
CA ILE A 238 -22.09 11.91 13.97
C ILE A 238 -22.33 10.45 14.35
N ARG A 239 -23.11 9.75 13.53
CA ARG A 239 -23.36 8.32 13.69
C ARG A 239 -22.62 7.54 12.62
N PHE A 240 -22.00 6.44 13.01
CA PHE A 240 -21.49 5.46 12.07
C PHE A 240 -22.65 4.63 11.54
N ALA A 241 -22.68 4.41 10.22
CA ALA A 241 -23.58 3.41 9.66
C ALA A 241 -23.17 2.01 10.14
N GLU A 242 -24.16 1.20 10.55
CA GLU A 242 -23.94 -0.14 11.09
C GLU A 242 -23.30 -1.09 10.08
N ARG A 243 -23.57 -0.87 8.79
CA ARG A 243 -23.04 -1.65 7.67
C ARG A 243 -22.40 -0.72 6.63
N PRO A 244 -21.33 -1.18 5.95
CA PRO A 244 -20.83 -0.51 4.76
C PRO A 244 -21.93 -0.29 3.72
N ARG A 245 -21.77 0.75 2.91
CA ARG A 245 -22.66 1.08 1.80
C ARG A 245 -21.93 0.85 0.48
N ARG A 246 -22.71 0.72 -0.59
CA ARG A 246 -22.20 0.59 -1.94
C ARG A 246 -22.52 1.83 -2.75
N ILE A 247 -21.67 2.15 -3.71
CA ILE A 247 -21.89 3.23 -4.68
C ILE A 247 -22.09 2.62 -6.06
N GLU A 248 -23.00 3.18 -6.82
CA GLU A 248 -23.25 2.77 -8.19
C GLU A 248 -23.38 3.98 -9.10
N PHE A 249 -22.49 4.12 -10.07
CA PHE A 249 -22.55 5.12 -11.12
C PHE A 249 -23.47 4.64 -12.22
N ARG A 250 -24.52 5.42 -12.49
CA ARG A 250 -25.55 5.11 -13.50
C ARG A 250 -25.50 6.10 -14.65
N PHE A 251 -25.94 5.61 -15.81
CA PHE A 251 -26.15 6.38 -17.04
C PHE A 251 -27.65 6.44 -17.31
N GLU A 252 -28.27 7.59 -17.04
CA GLU A 252 -29.70 7.80 -17.27
C GLU A 252 -29.93 8.52 -18.59
N GLN A 253 -30.60 7.86 -19.53
CA GLN A 253 -30.95 8.47 -20.82
C GLN A 253 -32.06 9.51 -20.63
N ARG A 254 -31.80 10.77 -21.01
CA ARG A 254 -32.82 11.84 -21.04
C ARG A 254 -32.74 12.57 -22.38
N GLY A 255 -33.62 12.21 -23.31
CA GLY A 255 -33.63 12.76 -24.66
C GLY A 255 -32.37 12.39 -25.45
N ARG A 256 -31.61 13.40 -25.92
CA ARG A 256 -30.36 13.22 -26.70
C ARG A 256 -29.08 13.25 -25.85
N SER A 257 -29.22 13.28 -24.53
CA SER A 257 -28.12 13.33 -23.59
C SER A 257 -28.25 12.21 -22.57
N CYS A 258 -27.09 11.76 -22.10
CA CYS A 258 -26.96 10.79 -21.03
C CYS A 258 -26.52 11.51 -19.75
N HIS A 259 -27.20 11.26 -18.64
CA HIS A 259 -26.91 11.85 -17.35
C HIS A 259 -26.13 10.84 -16.51
N PHE A 260 -24.92 11.18 -16.12
CA PHE A 260 -24.02 10.34 -15.33
C PHE A 260 -23.95 10.84 -13.89
N LEU A 261 -24.33 9.98 -12.93
CA LEU A 261 -24.39 10.32 -11.51
C LEU A 261 -24.25 9.10 -10.60
N PRO A 262 -23.70 9.27 -9.38
CA PRO A 262 -23.60 8.21 -8.39
C PRO A 262 -24.90 8.02 -7.61
N TYR A 263 -25.23 6.77 -7.34
CA TYR A 263 -26.27 6.32 -6.43
C TYR A 263 -25.65 5.69 -5.19
N LEU A 264 -26.18 6.03 -4.02
CA LEU A 264 -25.87 5.36 -2.77
C LEU A 264 -26.84 4.21 -2.56
N LEU A 265 -26.30 3.00 -2.51
CA LEU A 265 -27.06 1.78 -2.28
C LEU A 265 -26.97 1.38 -0.81
N SER A 266 -28.14 1.10 -0.24
CA SER A 266 -28.31 0.51 1.08
C SER A 266 -29.10 -0.80 0.98
N ASP A 267 -29.15 -1.57 2.06
CA ASP A 267 -29.88 -2.84 2.11
C ASP A 267 -31.38 -2.71 1.76
N THR A 268 -31.95 -1.51 1.94
CA THR A 268 -33.40 -1.26 1.84
C THR A 268 -33.78 -0.17 0.84
N SER A 269 -32.82 0.59 0.32
CA SER A 269 -33.10 1.71 -0.58
C SER A 269 -31.89 2.07 -1.44
N GLU A 270 -32.19 2.65 -2.60
CA GLU A 270 -31.24 3.31 -3.48
C GLU A 270 -31.64 4.77 -3.63
N GLN A 271 -30.67 5.68 -3.63
CA GLN A 271 -30.91 7.10 -3.85
C GLN A 271 -29.73 7.76 -4.56
N ALA A 272 -30.01 8.75 -5.40
CA ALA A 272 -28.96 9.56 -6.00
C ALA A 272 -28.14 10.27 -4.90
N LEU A 273 -26.82 10.15 -4.96
CA LEU A 273 -25.91 10.78 -4.01
C LEU A 273 -25.68 12.24 -4.43
N THR A 274 -26.53 13.12 -3.93
CA THR A 274 -26.47 14.56 -4.25
C THR A 274 -25.67 15.35 -3.21
N PRO A 275 -24.99 16.44 -3.60
CA PRO A 275 -24.27 17.31 -2.67
C PRO A 275 -25.23 18.05 -1.70
N PRO A 276 -24.76 18.44 -0.49
CA PRO A 276 -23.38 18.30 -0.01
C PRO A 276 -23.12 16.94 0.65
N PHE A 277 -21.98 16.35 0.33
CA PHE A 277 -21.39 15.22 1.07
C PHE A 277 -19.87 15.34 1.01
N TYR A 278 -19.18 14.74 1.98
CA TYR A 278 -17.74 14.86 2.11
C TYR A 278 -17.06 13.50 2.08
N ILE A 279 -16.08 13.33 1.21
CA ILE A 279 -15.24 12.13 1.17
C ILE A 279 -14.08 12.37 2.13
N LEU A 280 -14.20 11.91 3.38
CA LEU A 280 -13.23 12.20 4.43
C LEU A 280 -11.91 11.46 4.19
N SER A 281 -11.96 10.25 3.64
CA SER A 281 -10.76 9.47 3.35
C SER A 281 -10.92 8.54 2.17
N GLU A 282 -9.78 8.05 1.68
CA GLU A 282 -9.62 6.86 0.86
C GLU A 282 -8.83 5.79 1.64
N ASN A 283 -8.97 4.51 1.25
CA ASN A 283 -8.28 3.37 1.87
C ASN A 283 -8.46 3.21 3.40
N PRO A 284 -9.67 2.86 3.89
CA PRO A 284 -10.93 2.71 3.14
C PRO A 284 -11.64 4.04 2.90
N ILE A 285 -12.60 4.03 1.95
CA ILE A 285 -13.41 5.21 1.64
C ILE A 285 -14.44 5.45 2.74
N TRP A 286 -14.45 6.66 3.30
CA TRP A 286 -15.45 7.12 4.26
C TRP A 286 -16.14 8.38 3.74
N ILE A 287 -17.48 8.33 3.67
CA ILE A 287 -18.33 9.44 3.25
C ILE A 287 -19.15 9.94 4.43
N LEU A 288 -19.12 11.25 4.66
CA LEU A 288 -20.01 11.95 5.56
C LEU A 288 -21.15 12.60 4.75
N LEU A 289 -22.37 12.14 4.99
CA LEU A 289 -23.61 12.73 4.47
C LEU A 289 -24.44 13.22 5.66
N ASP A 290 -24.65 14.54 5.75
CA ASP A 290 -25.21 15.23 6.91
C ASP A 290 -24.49 14.91 8.24
N THR A 291 -24.96 13.90 8.95
CA THR A 291 -24.41 13.42 10.23
C THR A 291 -24.18 11.91 10.23
N LEU A 292 -24.36 11.26 9.08
CA LEU A 292 -24.14 9.83 8.91
C LEU A 292 -22.79 9.62 8.23
N LEU A 293 -21.89 8.93 8.94
CA LEU A 293 -20.57 8.56 8.44
C LEU A 293 -20.60 7.09 7.99
N MET A 294 -20.32 6.87 6.70
CA MET A 294 -20.51 5.59 6.03
C MET A 294 -19.21 5.14 5.38
N ARG A 295 -18.87 3.86 5.58
CA ARG A 295 -17.80 3.22 4.81
C ARG A 295 -18.32 2.76 3.46
N ILE A 296 -17.56 2.97 2.38
CA ILE A 296 -17.84 2.40 1.06
C ILE A 296 -16.92 1.20 0.82
N ASP A 297 -17.47 0.08 0.35
CA ASP A 297 -16.75 -1.20 0.22
C ASP A 297 -16.51 -1.66 -1.23
N ASN A 298 -17.32 -1.19 -2.19
CA ASN A 298 -17.21 -1.55 -3.60
C ASN A 298 -16.42 -0.54 -4.45
N LEU A 299 -15.71 0.39 -3.80
CA LEU A 299 -14.82 1.35 -4.43
C LEU A 299 -13.46 1.36 -3.73
N ASN A 300 -12.39 1.32 -4.53
CA ASN A 300 -11.01 1.38 -4.04
C ASN A 300 -10.41 2.78 -4.12
N GLN A 301 -10.97 3.65 -4.98
CA GLN A 301 -10.53 5.03 -5.16
C GLN A 301 -11.73 5.98 -5.23
N ALA A 302 -11.52 7.21 -4.76
CA ALA A 302 -12.56 8.23 -4.69
C ALA A 302 -12.65 9.13 -5.95
N ASP A 303 -11.77 8.95 -6.93
CA ASP A 303 -11.57 9.91 -8.04
C ASP A 303 -12.85 10.22 -8.81
N LEU A 304 -13.66 9.21 -9.11
CA LEU A 304 -14.95 9.40 -9.81
C LEU A 304 -16.02 10.05 -8.92
N LEU A 305 -15.92 9.96 -7.60
CA LEU A 305 -16.85 10.60 -6.65
C LEU A 305 -16.47 12.04 -6.33
N LEU A 306 -15.18 12.41 -6.43
CA LEU A 306 -14.68 13.72 -6.01
C LEU A 306 -15.41 14.90 -6.67
N PRO A 307 -15.66 14.92 -8.01
CA PRO A 307 -16.39 16.01 -8.64
C PRO A 307 -17.78 16.23 -8.03
N PHE A 308 -18.48 15.13 -7.71
CA PHE A 308 -19.80 15.17 -7.10
C PHE A 308 -19.75 15.77 -5.69
N SER A 309 -18.79 15.36 -4.85
CA SER A 309 -18.64 15.96 -3.51
C SER A 309 -18.37 17.47 -3.54
N ARG A 310 -17.85 17.99 -4.66
CA ARG A 310 -17.49 19.41 -4.86
C ARG A 310 -18.60 20.25 -5.50
N GLY A 311 -19.82 19.71 -5.57
CA GLY A 311 -21.02 20.45 -5.99
C GLY A 311 -21.56 20.06 -7.36
N LEU A 312 -20.90 19.15 -8.09
CA LEU A 312 -21.49 18.56 -9.30
C LEU A 312 -22.67 17.67 -8.91
N ARG A 313 -23.87 17.95 -9.43
CA ARG A 313 -25.06 17.11 -9.16
C ARG A 313 -25.14 15.91 -10.09
N GLU A 314 -24.92 16.16 -11.37
CA GLU A 314 -24.92 15.18 -12.45
C GLU A 314 -23.96 15.69 -13.54
N LEU A 315 -23.39 14.77 -14.30
CA LEU A 315 -22.62 15.08 -15.49
C LEU A 315 -23.46 14.77 -16.73
N VAL A 316 -23.70 15.77 -17.57
CA VAL A 316 -24.47 15.59 -18.81
C VAL A 316 -23.49 15.31 -19.95
N VAL A 317 -23.62 14.13 -20.55
CA VAL A 317 -22.78 13.64 -21.65
C VAL A 317 -23.64 13.56 -22.92
N PRO A 318 -23.31 14.29 -24.00
CA PRO A 318 -24.02 14.14 -25.27
C PRO A 318 -23.90 12.71 -25.81
N GLN A 319 -24.97 12.18 -26.43
CA GLN A 319 -24.98 10.78 -26.91
C GLN A 319 -23.79 10.43 -27.83
N LYS A 320 -23.34 11.38 -28.64
CA LYS A 320 -22.21 11.20 -29.58
C LYS A 320 -20.85 11.06 -28.87
N GLU A 321 -20.73 11.61 -27.67
CA GLU A 321 -19.50 11.61 -26.87
C GLU A 321 -19.47 10.47 -25.84
N LEU A 322 -20.60 9.81 -25.60
CA LEU A 322 -20.74 8.73 -24.62
C LEU A 322 -19.67 7.63 -24.77
N PRO A 323 -19.35 7.12 -25.98
CA PRO A 323 -18.28 6.12 -26.12
C PRO A 323 -16.90 6.62 -25.69
N HIS A 324 -16.55 7.87 -26.04
CA HIS A 324 -15.28 8.48 -25.65
C HIS A 324 -15.23 8.74 -24.14
N PHE A 325 -16.36 9.11 -23.54
CA PHE A 325 -16.45 9.31 -22.10
C PHE A 325 -16.27 8.00 -21.32
N ILE A 326 -16.94 6.91 -21.75
CA ILE A 326 -16.80 5.59 -21.15
C ILE A 326 -15.35 5.08 -21.27
N ASP A 327 -14.73 5.23 -22.46
CA ASP A 327 -13.32 4.92 -22.66
C ASP A 327 -12.40 5.75 -21.75
N GLY A 328 -12.71 7.04 -21.57
CA GLY A 328 -12.00 7.92 -20.63
C GLY A 328 -12.07 7.46 -19.18
N ILE A 329 -13.25 7.01 -18.71
CA ILE A 329 -13.42 6.43 -17.37
C ILE A 329 -12.51 5.20 -17.22
N PHE A 330 -12.56 4.28 -18.19
CA PHE A 330 -11.79 3.05 -18.13
C PHE A 330 -10.28 3.22 -18.25
N LYS A 331 -9.81 4.32 -18.86
CA LYS A 331 -8.39 4.68 -18.89
C LYS A 331 -7.85 5.17 -17.54
N GLN A 332 -8.67 5.86 -16.75
CA GLN A 332 -8.23 6.44 -15.47
C GLN A 332 -8.16 5.39 -14.36
N ASN A 333 -9.22 4.60 -14.20
CA ASN A 333 -9.21 3.39 -13.39
C ASN A 333 -10.51 2.62 -13.67
N CYS A 334 -10.49 1.28 -13.62
CA CYS A 334 -11.77 0.59 -13.71
C CYS A 334 -12.58 0.89 -12.44
N ALA A 335 -13.70 1.59 -12.59
CA ALA A 335 -14.72 1.76 -11.57
C ALA A 335 -15.32 0.43 -11.08
N GLY A 336 -14.85 -0.70 -11.62
CA GLY A 336 -15.16 -2.03 -11.16
C GLY A 336 -16.65 -2.32 -11.25
N ASP A 337 -17.19 -2.97 -10.23
CA ASP A 337 -18.63 -3.28 -10.12
C ASP A 337 -19.47 -2.07 -9.70
N ALA A 338 -18.86 -0.91 -9.47
CA ALA A 338 -19.59 0.31 -9.16
C ALA A 338 -20.10 1.02 -10.43
N LEU A 339 -19.67 0.64 -11.63
CA LEU A 339 -20.13 1.27 -12.87
C LEU A 339 -21.16 0.37 -13.57
N GLN A 340 -22.41 0.83 -13.64
CA GLN A 340 -23.41 0.21 -14.52
C GLN A 340 -23.28 0.83 -15.90
N LEU A 341 -23.06 0.04 -16.95
CA LEU A 341 -22.99 0.55 -18.31
C LEU A 341 -24.39 0.63 -18.93
N PRO A 342 -24.65 1.62 -19.81
CA PRO A 342 -25.90 1.68 -20.55
C PRO A 342 -25.94 0.61 -21.65
N GLU A 343 -27.13 0.25 -22.15
CA GLU A 343 -27.22 -0.53 -23.39
C GLU A 343 -26.60 0.25 -24.57
N PRO A 344 -25.94 -0.41 -25.55
CA PRO A 344 -25.79 -1.86 -25.74
C PRO A 344 -24.51 -2.43 -25.11
N TYR A 345 -23.88 -1.73 -24.17
CA TYR A 345 -22.60 -2.18 -23.63
C TYR A 345 -22.76 -3.49 -22.85
N THR A 346 -21.91 -4.48 -23.17
CA THR A 346 -21.88 -5.76 -22.46
C THR A 346 -20.53 -5.92 -21.76
N VAL A 347 -20.54 -6.47 -20.55
CA VAL A 347 -19.30 -6.71 -19.79
C VAL A 347 -18.93 -8.18 -19.90
N GLN A 348 -17.71 -8.44 -20.37
CA GLN A 348 -17.11 -9.77 -20.36
C GLN A 348 -15.96 -9.82 -19.37
N PRO A 349 -16.03 -10.66 -18.32
CA PRO A 349 -14.91 -10.86 -17.42
C PRO A 349 -13.81 -11.68 -18.10
N VAL A 350 -12.56 -11.26 -17.92
CA VAL A 350 -11.37 -11.97 -18.40
C VAL A 350 -10.42 -12.14 -17.23
N THR A 351 -10.22 -13.37 -16.78
CA THR A 351 -9.42 -13.68 -15.57
C THR A 351 -8.11 -14.40 -15.87
N GLN A 352 -7.92 -14.85 -17.11
CA GLN A 352 -6.75 -15.62 -17.53
C GLN A 352 -6.13 -14.96 -18.76
N PHE A 353 -4.80 -14.85 -18.77
CA PHE A 353 -4.07 -14.46 -19.96
C PHE A 353 -3.91 -15.66 -20.91
N SER A 354 -3.95 -15.40 -22.20
CA SER A 354 -3.73 -16.38 -23.26
C SER A 354 -2.25 -16.52 -23.61
N LYS A 355 -1.46 -15.45 -23.44
CA LYS A 355 -0.04 -15.40 -23.83
C LYS A 355 0.77 -14.54 -22.88
N LYS A 356 2.04 -14.90 -22.70
CA LYS A 356 3.07 -14.06 -22.06
C LYS A 356 4.09 -13.68 -23.12
N ARG A 357 4.43 -12.39 -23.22
CA ARG A 357 5.30 -11.83 -24.25
C ARG A 357 6.46 -11.07 -23.63
N ILE A 358 7.64 -11.23 -24.24
CA ILE A 358 8.82 -10.45 -23.92
C ILE A 358 9.14 -9.57 -25.13
N THR A 359 9.13 -8.26 -24.92
CA THR A 359 9.59 -7.30 -25.93
C THR A 359 11.03 -6.93 -25.67
N LEU A 360 11.91 -7.17 -26.65
CA LEU A 360 13.33 -6.84 -26.61
C LEU A 360 13.57 -5.42 -27.18
N LYS A 361 14.32 -4.60 -26.45
CA LYS A 361 14.72 -3.25 -26.87
C LYS A 361 16.20 -3.01 -26.59
N GLU A 362 16.94 -2.48 -27.57
CA GLU A 362 18.31 -2.03 -27.34
C GLU A 362 18.29 -0.65 -26.66
N LYS A 363 18.97 -0.53 -25.52
CA LYS A 363 19.19 0.75 -24.83
C LYS A 363 20.68 0.92 -24.57
N ALA A 364 21.32 1.81 -25.34
CA ALA A 364 22.76 2.05 -25.29
C ALA A 364 23.55 0.73 -25.30
N ASP A 365 24.17 0.35 -24.17
CA ASP A 365 25.01 -0.83 -24.02
C ASP A 365 24.30 -1.94 -23.21
N GLN A 366 22.98 -1.98 -23.25
CA GLN A 366 22.17 -2.97 -22.54
C GLN A 366 21.02 -3.46 -23.41
N LEU A 367 20.58 -4.69 -23.14
CA LEU A 367 19.32 -5.21 -23.67
C LEU A 367 18.25 -5.00 -22.59
N GLU A 368 17.19 -4.27 -22.93
CA GLU A 368 16.00 -4.13 -22.11
C GLU A 368 14.93 -5.12 -22.54
N LEU A 369 14.29 -5.73 -21.56
CA LEU A 369 13.18 -6.64 -21.73
C LEU A 369 11.98 -6.10 -20.99
N VAL A 370 10.85 -6.05 -21.69
CA VAL A 370 9.56 -5.64 -21.13
C VAL A 370 8.62 -6.84 -21.20
N LEU A 371 8.15 -7.28 -20.04
CA LEU A 371 7.18 -8.36 -19.92
C LEU A 371 5.75 -7.81 -20.06
N SER A 372 4.96 -8.44 -20.92
CA SER A 372 3.55 -8.17 -21.09
C SER A 372 2.73 -9.46 -21.14
N PHE A 373 1.45 -9.34 -20.84
CA PHE A 373 0.50 -10.46 -20.84
C PHE A 373 -0.68 -10.09 -21.74
N PHE A 374 -1.13 -11.06 -22.53
CA PHE A 374 -2.29 -10.91 -23.40
C PHE A 374 -3.51 -11.48 -22.71
N TYR A 375 -4.43 -10.61 -22.34
CA TYR A 375 -5.77 -11.00 -21.90
C TYR A 375 -6.68 -10.87 -23.13
N GLN A 376 -6.93 -12.00 -23.79
CA GLN A 376 -7.51 -12.07 -25.13
C GLN A 376 -6.66 -11.32 -26.17
N ASP A 377 -7.19 -10.23 -26.74
CA ASP A 377 -6.54 -9.37 -27.74
C ASP A 377 -5.79 -8.18 -27.10
N ARG A 378 -5.89 -7.99 -25.78
CA ARG A 378 -5.31 -6.85 -25.07
C ARG A 378 -3.97 -7.17 -24.44
N GLU A 379 -2.95 -6.43 -24.85
CA GLU A 379 -1.63 -6.43 -24.23
C GLU A 379 -1.62 -5.55 -22.97
N ILE A 380 -1.27 -6.14 -21.83
CA ILE A 380 -1.14 -5.47 -20.54
C ILE A 380 0.31 -5.57 -20.10
N LEU A 381 0.94 -4.45 -19.74
CA LEU A 381 2.31 -4.47 -19.25
C LEU A 381 2.35 -4.99 -17.81
N TYR A 382 3.34 -5.83 -17.50
CA TYR A 382 3.54 -6.29 -16.12
C TYR A 382 3.71 -5.13 -15.13
N SER A 383 4.33 -4.03 -15.59
CA SER A 383 4.56 -2.79 -14.83
C SER A 383 3.30 -1.99 -14.48
N GLU A 384 2.15 -2.30 -15.07
CA GLU A 384 0.90 -1.65 -14.66
C GLU A 384 0.54 -2.11 -13.24
N GLU A 385 0.17 -1.18 -12.36
CA GLU A 385 -0.12 -1.47 -10.94
C GLU A 385 -1.57 -1.88 -10.69
N ALA A 386 -2.49 -1.52 -11.59
CA ALA A 386 -3.90 -1.88 -11.45
C ALA A 386 -4.13 -3.40 -11.60
N ASP A 387 -4.77 -4.00 -10.60
CA ASP A 387 -5.17 -5.42 -10.61
C ASP A 387 -6.43 -5.66 -11.46
N GLN A 388 -7.28 -4.65 -11.57
CA GLN A 388 -8.46 -4.66 -12.44
C GLN A 388 -8.32 -3.59 -13.51
N ILE A 389 -8.48 -4.00 -14.77
CA ILE A 389 -8.36 -3.13 -15.93
C ILE A 389 -9.61 -3.30 -16.78
N CYS A 390 -10.19 -2.19 -17.23
CA CYS A 390 -11.31 -2.22 -18.15
C CYS A 390 -10.91 -1.61 -19.48
N ARG A 391 -11.30 -2.24 -20.58
CA ARG A 391 -11.03 -1.79 -21.95
C ARG A 391 -12.27 -2.00 -22.80
N VAL A 392 -12.60 -1.01 -23.62
CA VAL A 392 -13.62 -1.19 -24.66
C VAL A 392 -12.97 -1.98 -25.80
N ALA A 393 -13.64 -3.04 -26.27
CA ALA A 393 -13.22 -3.81 -27.42
C ALA A 393 -13.38 -2.98 -28.71
N ASP A 394 -12.76 -3.45 -29.80
CA ASP A 394 -12.76 -2.71 -31.06
C ASP A 394 -14.15 -2.59 -31.71
N ASP A 395 -15.10 -3.46 -31.31
CA ASP A 395 -16.51 -3.40 -31.72
C ASP A 395 -17.30 -2.25 -31.06
N GLY A 396 -16.71 -1.57 -30.06
CA GLY A 396 -17.25 -0.39 -29.40
C GLY A 396 -18.37 -0.63 -28.39
N ALA A 397 -18.84 -1.87 -28.21
CA ALA A 397 -19.93 -2.23 -27.30
C ALA A 397 -19.53 -3.28 -26.27
N LEU A 398 -18.55 -4.13 -26.56
CA LEU A 398 -18.04 -5.09 -25.59
C LEU A 398 -17.01 -4.40 -24.68
N VAL A 399 -17.17 -4.54 -23.37
CA VAL A 399 -16.21 -4.09 -22.37
C VAL A 399 -15.55 -5.31 -21.74
N LEU A 400 -14.23 -5.40 -21.92
CA LEU A 400 -13.41 -6.43 -21.29
C LEU A 400 -13.04 -5.97 -19.89
N LYS A 401 -13.55 -6.65 -18.87
CA LYS A 401 -13.17 -6.46 -17.47
C LYS A 401 -12.09 -7.49 -17.10
N ILE A 402 -10.84 -7.05 -17.20
CA ILE A 402 -9.65 -7.88 -16.98
C ILE A 402 -9.32 -7.88 -15.49
N ALA A 403 -9.40 -9.05 -14.85
CA ALA A 403 -8.90 -9.28 -13.50
C ALA A 403 -7.58 -10.05 -13.61
N ARG A 404 -6.48 -9.40 -13.25
CA ARG A 404 -5.14 -9.94 -13.48
C ARG A 404 -4.80 -11.08 -12.54
N ASP A 405 -4.26 -12.16 -13.08
CA ASP A 405 -3.70 -13.25 -12.27
C ASP A 405 -2.27 -12.89 -11.83
N ARG A 406 -2.17 -12.01 -10.83
CA ARG A 406 -0.89 -11.54 -10.29
C ARG A 406 0.03 -12.67 -9.84
N ARG A 407 -0.52 -13.81 -9.41
CA ARG A 407 0.27 -14.97 -8.98
C ARG A 407 0.99 -15.60 -10.16
N GLN A 408 0.28 -15.86 -11.26
CA GLN A 408 0.91 -16.41 -12.47
C GLN A 408 1.81 -15.39 -13.16
N GLU A 409 1.43 -14.11 -13.18
CA GLU A 409 2.27 -13.04 -13.72
C GLU A 409 3.60 -12.93 -12.97
N GLN A 410 3.57 -12.98 -11.62
CA GLN A 410 4.76 -12.98 -10.78
C GLN A 410 5.63 -14.22 -11.01
N ALA A 411 5.03 -15.39 -11.25
CA ALA A 411 5.79 -16.61 -11.56
C ALA A 411 6.54 -16.48 -12.90
N ALA A 412 5.90 -15.93 -13.94
CA ALA A 412 6.55 -15.65 -15.21
C ALA A 412 7.65 -14.58 -15.07
N TRP A 413 7.42 -13.55 -14.26
CA TRP A 413 8.43 -12.55 -13.92
C TRP A 413 9.65 -13.17 -13.22
N GLN A 414 9.42 -14.09 -12.28
CA GLN A 414 10.50 -14.79 -11.59
C GLN A 414 11.32 -15.67 -12.54
N ALA A 415 10.66 -16.39 -13.45
CA ALA A 415 11.35 -17.19 -14.46
C ALA A 415 12.31 -16.34 -15.31
N LEU A 416 11.96 -15.09 -15.62
CA LEU A 416 12.86 -14.17 -16.31
C LEU A 416 14.05 -13.75 -15.42
N LEU A 417 13.83 -13.44 -14.15
CA LEU A 417 14.91 -13.09 -13.22
C LEU A 417 15.91 -14.23 -13.05
N ASP A 418 15.44 -15.47 -13.03
CA ASP A 418 16.28 -16.67 -12.88
C ASP A 418 17.25 -16.86 -14.05
N THR A 419 16.99 -16.22 -15.21
CA THR A 419 17.93 -16.20 -16.35
C THR A 419 19.10 -15.21 -16.19
N GLY A 420 19.19 -14.51 -15.05
CA GLY A 420 20.26 -13.57 -14.72
C GLY A 420 19.97 -12.12 -15.08
N LEU A 421 18.71 -11.78 -15.35
CA LEU A 421 18.24 -10.41 -15.60
C LEU A 421 18.19 -9.59 -14.31
N LYS A 422 18.47 -8.29 -14.42
CA LYS A 422 18.42 -7.35 -13.30
C LYS A 422 17.17 -6.47 -13.36
N HIS A 423 16.44 -6.39 -12.26
CA HIS A 423 15.30 -5.48 -12.11
C HIS A 423 15.74 -4.02 -12.01
N ARG A 424 14.95 -3.13 -12.60
CA ARG A 424 15.11 -1.67 -12.56
C ARG A 424 13.76 -0.98 -12.30
N PRO A 425 13.76 0.33 -11.97
CA PRO A 425 12.53 1.10 -11.80
C PRO A 425 11.57 0.95 -13.00
N HIS A 426 10.26 0.98 -12.73
CA HIS A 426 9.18 0.71 -13.71
C HIS A 426 9.07 -0.75 -14.20
N ASN A 427 9.56 -1.72 -13.42
CA ASN A 427 9.45 -3.15 -13.73
C ASN A 427 9.97 -3.53 -15.12
N SER A 428 11.06 -2.88 -15.58
CA SER A 428 11.83 -3.36 -16.71
C SER A 428 12.97 -4.27 -16.24
N LEU A 429 13.37 -5.19 -17.13
CA LEU A 429 14.50 -6.09 -16.91
C LEU A 429 15.63 -5.69 -17.83
N LEU A 430 16.84 -5.57 -17.28
CA LEU A 430 18.04 -5.24 -18.04
C LEU A 430 19.05 -6.38 -18.01
N LEU A 431 19.74 -6.52 -19.13
CA LEU A 431 20.88 -7.41 -19.29
C LEU A 431 22.11 -6.60 -19.74
N ASP A 432 23.21 -6.79 -19.00
CA ASP A 432 24.49 -6.16 -19.31
C ASP A 432 25.06 -6.71 -20.64
N GLU A 433 25.65 -5.84 -21.48
CA GLU A 433 26.19 -6.15 -22.82
C GLU A 433 26.93 -7.49 -22.91
N LYS A 434 27.85 -7.74 -21.97
CA LYS A 434 28.69 -8.95 -21.95
C LYS A 434 27.90 -10.26 -21.85
N LYS A 435 26.68 -10.19 -21.32
CA LYS A 435 25.79 -11.34 -21.13
C LYS A 435 24.72 -11.46 -22.21
N VAL A 436 24.55 -10.45 -23.06
CA VAL A 436 23.46 -10.40 -24.05
C VAL A 436 23.55 -11.57 -25.03
N ILE A 437 24.70 -11.74 -25.68
CA ILE A 437 24.85 -12.81 -26.69
C ILE A 437 24.68 -14.21 -26.06
N PRO A 438 25.36 -14.58 -24.96
CA PRO A 438 25.13 -15.87 -24.30
C PRO A 438 23.67 -16.10 -23.91
N TRP A 439 23.00 -15.07 -23.39
CA TRP A 439 21.60 -15.17 -22.97
C TRP A 439 20.65 -15.38 -24.17
N LEU A 440 20.89 -14.70 -25.30
CA LEU A 440 20.09 -14.88 -26.52
C LEU A 440 20.25 -16.30 -27.11
N PHE A 441 21.40 -16.95 -26.93
CA PHE A 441 21.63 -18.32 -27.42
C PHE A 441 21.13 -19.42 -26.47
N HIS A 442 21.12 -19.19 -25.17
CA HIS A 442 20.81 -20.23 -24.18
C HIS A 442 19.49 -20.00 -23.45
N SER A 443 19.30 -18.79 -22.91
CA SER A 443 18.12 -18.47 -22.08
C SER A 443 16.89 -18.19 -22.92
N LEU A 444 17.02 -17.43 -24.01
CA LEU A 444 15.88 -17.05 -24.85
C LEU A 444 15.18 -18.29 -25.47
N PRO A 445 15.88 -19.30 -26.02
CA PRO A 445 15.22 -20.51 -26.52
C PRO A 445 14.51 -21.32 -25.43
N ALA A 446 15.08 -21.38 -24.22
CA ALA A 446 14.45 -22.05 -23.08
C ALA A 446 13.14 -21.35 -22.68
N LEU A 447 13.14 -20.01 -22.60
CA LEU A 447 11.95 -19.22 -22.33
C LEU A 447 10.88 -19.41 -23.43
N THR A 448 11.29 -19.44 -24.70
CA THR A 448 10.34 -19.73 -25.81
C THR A 448 9.73 -21.12 -25.66
N ALA A 449 10.50 -22.13 -25.25
CA ALA A 449 9.98 -23.48 -24.98
C ALA A 449 9.01 -23.53 -23.79
N GLU A 450 9.18 -22.63 -22.81
CA GLU A 450 8.24 -22.43 -21.70
C GLU A 450 7.01 -21.57 -22.07
N GLY A 451 6.85 -21.21 -23.35
CA GLY A 451 5.68 -20.51 -23.88
C GLY A 451 5.77 -18.98 -23.83
N PHE A 452 6.97 -18.40 -23.72
CA PHE A 452 7.14 -16.95 -23.93
C PHE A 452 7.18 -16.61 -25.42
N GLU A 453 6.31 -15.69 -25.86
CA GLU A 453 6.42 -15.09 -27.20
C GLU A 453 7.48 -13.99 -27.19
N VAL A 454 8.37 -13.97 -28.19
CA VAL A 454 9.45 -12.97 -28.29
C VAL A 454 9.11 -11.98 -29.39
N TYR A 455 9.17 -10.68 -29.08
CA TYR A 455 8.92 -9.60 -30.02
C TYR A 455 10.09 -8.61 -30.05
N GLY A 456 10.41 -8.06 -31.24
CA GLY A 456 11.43 -7.04 -31.41
C GLY A 456 12.86 -7.57 -31.58
N GLN A 457 13.06 -8.89 -31.60
CA GLN A 457 14.37 -9.48 -31.89
C GLN A 457 14.89 -9.08 -33.28
N GLU A 458 13.99 -9.00 -34.26
CA GLU A 458 14.27 -8.58 -35.63
C GLU A 458 14.68 -7.10 -35.74
N LYS A 459 14.32 -6.29 -34.74
CA LYS A 459 14.62 -4.85 -34.67
C LYS A 459 15.94 -4.55 -33.96
N LEU A 460 16.58 -5.56 -33.36
CA LEU A 460 17.91 -5.43 -32.75
C LEU A 460 18.93 -5.10 -33.84
N LYS A 461 19.78 -4.09 -33.62
CA LYS A 461 20.84 -3.66 -34.54
C LYS A 461 22.19 -4.20 -34.10
N ARG A 462 22.55 -3.98 -32.83
CA ARG A 462 23.83 -4.41 -32.25
C ARG A 462 23.85 -5.91 -31.96
N TYR A 463 22.74 -6.46 -31.49
CA TYR A 463 22.63 -7.86 -31.07
C TYR A 463 21.88 -8.72 -32.09
N LYS A 464 21.94 -8.36 -33.36
CA LYS A 464 21.31 -9.12 -34.44
C LYS A 464 22.05 -10.44 -34.65
N ILE A 465 21.54 -11.51 -34.03
CA ILE A 465 22.09 -12.86 -34.19
C ILE A 465 21.14 -13.74 -35.00
N ARG A 466 21.72 -14.69 -35.74
CA ARG A 466 20.98 -15.82 -36.30
C ARG A 466 21.02 -16.96 -35.29
N THR A 467 19.86 -17.46 -34.91
CA THR A 467 19.70 -18.55 -33.93
C THR A 467 19.37 -19.88 -34.59
N SER A 468 19.46 -19.97 -35.92
CA SER A 468 19.27 -21.20 -36.67
C SER A 468 20.36 -22.22 -36.37
N THR A 469 19.99 -23.50 -36.35
CA THR A 469 20.94 -24.60 -36.18
C THR A 469 21.86 -24.64 -37.41
N PRO A 470 23.19 -24.65 -37.25
CA PRO A 470 24.10 -24.71 -38.39
C PRO A 470 24.01 -26.07 -39.09
N THR A 471 24.07 -26.06 -40.41
CA THR A 471 24.32 -27.27 -41.19
C THR A 471 25.82 -27.41 -41.38
N VAL A 472 26.38 -28.53 -40.95
CA VAL A 472 27.81 -28.84 -41.08
C VAL A 472 27.97 -29.99 -42.06
N ARG A 473 28.71 -29.75 -43.15
CA ARG A 473 29.06 -30.77 -44.13
C ARG A 473 30.56 -31.01 -44.08
N LEU A 474 30.94 -32.27 -43.94
CA LEU A 474 32.32 -32.72 -43.93
C LEU A 474 32.54 -33.60 -45.15
N SER A 475 33.47 -33.23 -46.01
CA SER A 475 33.98 -34.11 -47.07
C SER A 475 35.46 -34.42 -46.83
N VAL A 476 35.80 -35.69 -47.00
CA VAL A 476 37.16 -36.20 -46.88
C VAL A 476 37.61 -36.66 -48.26
N ALA A 477 38.70 -36.10 -48.76
CA ALA A 477 39.38 -36.57 -49.95
C ALA A 477 40.69 -37.25 -49.53
N THR A 478 40.97 -38.44 -50.05
CA THR A 478 42.18 -39.21 -49.71
C THR A 478 42.96 -39.45 -50.99
N GLU A 479 44.18 -38.93 -51.05
CA GLU A 479 45.17 -39.27 -52.09
C GLU A 479 46.43 -39.76 -51.41
N ILE A 480 46.75 -41.04 -51.69
CA ILE A 480 47.95 -41.91 -51.49
C ILE A 480 48.90 -41.67 -50.29
N ASP A 481 48.96 -40.49 -49.67
CA ASP A 481 49.71 -40.25 -48.42
C ASP A 481 49.23 -39.04 -47.58
N TRP A 482 48.11 -38.39 -47.92
CA TRP A 482 47.49 -37.32 -47.12
C TRP A 482 45.97 -37.30 -47.27
N PHE A 483 45.27 -36.81 -46.24
CA PHE A 483 43.81 -36.61 -46.25
C PHE A 483 43.47 -35.12 -46.23
N ASP A 484 42.69 -34.68 -47.20
CA ASP A 484 42.10 -33.34 -47.25
C ASP A 484 40.72 -33.34 -46.60
N LEU A 485 40.57 -32.50 -45.58
CA LEU A 485 39.32 -32.27 -44.86
C LEU A 485 38.68 -30.97 -45.33
N ASN A 486 37.58 -31.07 -46.06
CA ASN A 486 36.76 -29.94 -46.48
C ASN A 486 35.55 -29.82 -45.55
N LEU A 487 35.62 -28.85 -44.64
CA LEU A 487 34.54 -28.50 -43.72
C LEU A 487 33.75 -27.30 -44.27
N GLN A 488 32.46 -27.47 -44.49
CA GLN A 488 31.53 -26.39 -44.85
C GLN A 488 30.49 -26.22 -43.75
N VAL A 489 30.37 -25.00 -43.22
CA VAL A 489 29.38 -24.63 -42.22
C VAL A 489 28.46 -23.57 -42.82
N GLU A 490 27.15 -23.75 -42.75
CA GLU A 490 26.16 -22.80 -43.25
C GLU A 490 25.06 -22.51 -42.22
N PHE A 491 24.58 -21.26 -42.18
CA PHE A 491 23.42 -20.81 -41.40
C PHE A 491 22.38 -20.21 -42.34
N ASP A 492 21.21 -20.84 -42.46
CA ASP A 492 20.12 -20.43 -43.37
C ASP A 492 20.61 -20.20 -44.81
N GLY A 493 21.43 -21.13 -45.32
CA GLY A 493 22.00 -21.07 -46.67
C GLY A 493 23.13 -20.05 -46.87
N VAL A 494 23.59 -19.38 -45.81
CA VAL A 494 24.76 -18.50 -45.86
C VAL A 494 25.99 -19.25 -45.37
N PRO A 495 27.02 -19.45 -46.22
CA PRO A 495 28.24 -20.14 -45.82
C PRO A 495 29.07 -19.27 -44.86
N LEU A 496 29.58 -19.89 -43.80
CA LEU A 496 30.50 -19.27 -42.84
C LEU A 496 31.95 -19.62 -43.21
N PRO A 497 32.78 -18.63 -43.63
CA PRO A 497 34.17 -18.90 -43.95
C PRO A 497 34.95 -19.38 -42.71
N LEU A 498 35.62 -20.53 -42.82
CA LEU A 498 36.40 -21.13 -41.72
C LEU A 498 37.47 -20.18 -41.16
N LYS A 499 38.03 -19.31 -42.01
CA LYS A 499 39.02 -18.30 -41.59
C LYS A 499 38.44 -17.31 -40.59
N GLU A 500 37.19 -16.89 -40.78
CA GLU A 500 36.50 -16.00 -39.84
C GLU A 500 36.10 -16.72 -38.56
N LEU A 501 35.63 -17.97 -38.67
CA LEU A 501 35.34 -18.81 -37.51
C LEU A 501 36.59 -19.01 -36.64
N LYS A 502 37.74 -19.35 -37.25
CA LYS A 502 39.01 -19.50 -36.53
C LYS A 502 39.42 -18.20 -35.86
N ARG A 503 39.27 -17.05 -36.54
CA ARG A 503 39.59 -15.73 -35.97
C ARG A 503 38.69 -15.38 -34.78
N ALA A 504 37.41 -15.77 -34.82
CA ALA A 504 36.47 -15.57 -33.73
C ALA A 504 36.75 -16.46 -32.51
N LEU A 505 37.19 -17.71 -32.73
CA LEU A 505 37.56 -18.66 -31.68
C LEU A 505 38.94 -18.40 -31.05
N SER A 506 39.79 -17.63 -31.73
CA SER A 506 41.15 -17.30 -31.27
C SER A 506 41.23 -15.98 -30.49
N ARG A 507 40.08 -15.36 -30.20
CA ARG A 507 39.91 -14.20 -29.32
C ARG A 507 39.28 -14.66 -28.01
#